data_AF-A0A7K3S400-F1
#
_entry.id   AF-A0A7K3S400-F1
#
_cell.length_a   1.000
_cell.length_b   1.000
_cell.length_c   1.000
_cell.angle_alpha   90.00
_cell.angle_beta   90.00
_cell.angle_gamma   90.00
#
_symmetry.space_group_name_H-M   'P 1'
#
loop_
_entity.id
_entity.type
_entity.pdbx_description
1 polymer ?
#
loop_
_entity_poly.entity_id
_entity_poly.type
_entity_poly.pdbx_seq_one_letter_code
_entity_poly.pdbx_strand_id
1 'polypeptide(L)'
;MIVMSIPQANAPQWQPQPPPRSPRKKHRVFLWVFLGVQLLFLIWLIAGIASGSGTPEDCGTLDKQACNDAENAGTAIGVGLIIVLWAVVDVILGITYAVYRLARRP
;
A
#
# COMPACT_ATOMS: atom_id res chain seq x y z
N MET A 1 -68.06 8.44 49.17
CA MET A 1 -66.77 9.01 48.71
C MET A 1 -66.29 8.15 47.56
N ILE A 2 -66.40 8.63 46.32
CA ILE A 2 -66.01 7.89 45.11
C ILE A 2 -64.59 8.36 44.75
N VAL A 3 -63.62 7.47 44.87
CA VAL A 3 -62.24 7.71 44.41
C VAL A 3 -62.24 7.64 42.89
N MET A 4 -62.20 8.80 42.23
CA MET A 4 -61.93 8.89 40.81
C MET A 4 -60.50 8.41 40.54
N SER A 5 -60.39 7.21 39.96
CA SER A 5 -59.12 6.64 39.52
C SER A 5 -58.79 7.23 38.15
N ILE A 6 -57.80 8.12 38.07
CA ILE A 6 -57.31 8.65 36.80
C ILE A 6 -56.52 7.54 36.09
N PRO A 7 -56.80 7.21 34.82
CA PRO A 7 -55.95 6.31 34.06
C PRO A 7 -54.60 6.99 33.82
N GLN A 8 -53.53 6.43 34.39
CA GLN A 8 -52.16 6.85 34.09
C GLN A 8 -51.88 6.57 32.61
N ALA A 9 -51.92 7.61 31.78
CA ALA A 9 -51.46 7.53 30.40
C ALA A 9 -49.94 7.25 30.43
N ASN A 10 -49.56 6.06 29.97
CA ASN A 10 -48.17 5.62 29.87
C ASN A 10 -47.42 6.53 28.89
N ALA A 11 -46.68 7.51 29.41
CA ALA A 11 -45.90 8.42 28.59
C ALA A 11 -44.73 7.66 27.93
N PRO A 12 -44.44 7.88 26.62
CA PRO A 12 -43.30 7.26 25.98
C PRO A 12 -42.01 7.74 26.67
N GLN A 13 -41.28 6.77 27.21
CA GLN A 13 -40.01 6.99 27.91
C GLN A 13 -38.99 7.40 26.85
N TRP A 14 -38.70 8.70 26.74
CA TRP A 14 -37.63 9.20 25.90
C TRP A 14 -36.29 8.72 26.45
N GLN A 15 -35.85 7.54 26.01
CA GLN A 15 -34.48 7.09 26.24
C GLN A 15 -33.55 7.93 25.35
N PRO A 16 -32.51 8.57 25.90
CA PRO A 16 -31.50 9.22 25.09
C PRO A 16 -30.88 8.18 24.14
N GLN A 17 -31.08 8.34 22.83
CA GLN A 17 -30.39 7.50 21.86
C GLN A 17 -28.88 7.72 22.03
N PRO A 18 -28.07 6.63 22.12
CA PRO A 18 -26.63 6.78 22.19
C PRO A 18 -26.16 7.55 20.94
N PRO A 19 -25.24 8.51 21.09
CA PRO A 19 -24.83 9.35 19.97
C PRO A 19 -24.34 8.48 18.80
N PRO A 20 -24.64 8.87 17.55
CA PRO A 20 -24.19 8.13 16.39
C PRO A 20 -22.67 8.00 16.44
N ARG A 21 -22.17 6.75 16.50
CA ARG A 21 -20.74 6.45 16.53
C ARG A 21 -20.12 7.08 15.29
N SER A 22 -19.30 8.11 15.48
CA SER A 22 -18.69 8.80 14.35
C SER A 22 -17.89 7.77 13.52
N PRO A 23 -17.99 7.81 12.17
CA PRO A 23 -17.22 6.90 11.34
C PRO A 23 -15.75 7.24 11.57
N ARG A 24 -15.04 6.35 12.27
CA ARG A 24 -13.60 6.50 12.54
C ARG A 24 -12.93 6.83 11.21
N LYS A 25 -12.37 8.04 11.09
CA LYS A 25 -11.66 8.49 9.90
C LYS A 25 -10.57 7.47 9.60
N LYS A 26 -10.82 6.63 8.60
CA LYS A 26 -9.93 5.54 8.20
C LYS A 26 -8.58 6.17 7.83
N HIS A 27 -7.53 5.71 8.48
CA HIS A 27 -6.14 6.12 8.26
C HIS A 27 -5.71 5.90 6.80
N ARG A 28 -6.01 6.85 5.90
CA ARG A 28 -5.63 6.77 4.48
C ARG A 28 -4.20 7.21 4.21
N VAL A 29 -3.59 7.95 5.14
CA VAL A 29 -2.22 8.46 5.02
C VAL A 29 -1.19 7.33 4.88
N PHE A 30 -1.38 6.22 5.58
CA PHE A 30 -0.46 5.08 5.50
C PHE A 30 -0.52 4.36 4.15
N LEU A 31 -1.73 4.18 3.60
CA LEU A 31 -1.91 3.61 2.26
C LEU A 31 -1.24 4.50 1.21
N TRP A 32 -1.28 5.83 1.40
CA TRP A 32 -0.56 6.78 0.55
C TRP A 32 0.96 6.67 0.63
N VAL A 33 1.55 6.43 1.81
CA VAL A 33 3.01 6.22 1.93
C VAL A 33 3.43 4.93 1.24
N PHE A 34 2.73 3.83 1.49
CA PHE A 34 2.96 2.56 0.79
C PHE A 34 2.84 2.73 -0.73
N LEU A 35 1.76 3.38 -1.18
CA LEU A 35 1.53 3.65 -2.60
C LEU A 35 2.62 4.53 -3.21
N GLY A 36 3.11 5.55 -2.49
CA GLY A 36 4.19 6.41 -2.96
C GLY A 36 5.51 5.66 -3.12
N VAL A 37 5.86 4.81 -2.16
CA VAL A 37 7.07 3.97 -2.24
C VAL A 37 6.94 2.95 -3.37
N GLN A 38 5.78 2.28 -3.51
CA GLN A 38 5.53 1.38 -4.65
C GLN A 38 5.65 2.10 -5.98
N LEU A 39 5.07 3.30 -6.10
CA LEU A 39 5.12 4.07 -7.34
C LEU A 39 6.56 4.48 -7.68
N LEU A 40 7.36 4.86 -6.69
CA LEU A 40 8.78 5.18 -6.86
C LEU A 40 9.55 3.96 -7.41
N PHE A 41 9.42 2.80 -6.77
CA PHE A 41 10.09 1.58 -7.22
C PHE A 41 9.59 1.11 -8.58
N LEU A 42 8.30 1.26 -8.85
CA LEU A 42 7.71 0.93 -10.15
C LEU A 42 8.25 1.83 -11.26
N ILE A 43 8.32 3.15 -11.03
CA ILE A 43 8.92 4.09 -11.99
C ILE A 43 10.38 3.74 -12.22
N TRP A 44 11.12 3.43 -11.16
CA TRP A 44 12.53 3.05 -11.27
C TRP A 44 12.74 1.73 -12.03
N LEU A 45 11.86 0.74 -11.82
CA LEU A 45 11.84 -0.52 -12.56
C LEU A 45 11.58 -0.28 -14.05
N ILE A 46 10.57 0.53 -14.39
CA ILE A 46 10.23 0.86 -15.79
C ILE A 46 11.41 1.57 -16.45
N ALA A 47 12.05 2.51 -15.76
CA ALA A 47 13.25 3.18 -16.24
C ALA A 47 14.42 2.20 -16.45
N GLY A 48 14.62 1.24 -15.54
CA GLY A 48 15.63 0.20 -15.66
C GLY A 48 15.39 -0.73 -16.86
N ILE A 49 14.15 -1.12 -17.11
CA ILE A 49 13.79 -1.91 -18.31
C ILE A 49 14.02 -1.08 -19.59
N ALA A 50 13.60 0.19 -19.58
CA ALA A 50 13.80 1.09 -20.73
C ALA A 50 15.30 1.33 -21.04
N SER A 51 16.16 1.35 -20.02
CA SER A 51 17.61 1.50 -20.21
C SER A 51 18.30 0.31 -20.87
N GLY A 52 17.63 -0.86 -20.94
CA GLY A 52 18.12 -2.05 -21.65
C GLY A 52 17.55 -2.25 -23.06
N SER A 53 16.79 -1.27 -23.55
CA SER A 53 16.18 -1.31 -24.89
C SER A 53 16.87 -0.40 -25.90
N GLY A 54 18.06 0.11 -25.54
CA GLY A 54 18.90 0.87 -26.47
C GLY A 54 19.45 -0.07 -27.53
N THR A 55 19.69 0.42 -28.74
CA THR A 55 20.66 -0.26 -29.61
C THR A 55 22.01 -0.12 -28.94
N PRO A 56 22.83 -1.18 -28.77
CA PRO A 56 24.12 -1.02 -28.14
C PRO A 56 25.01 -0.17 -29.05
N GLU A 57 25.12 1.12 -28.72
CA GLU A 57 25.79 2.12 -29.56
C GLU A 57 27.31 1.99 -29.49
N ASP A 58 27.83 1.22 -28.52
CA ASP A 58 29.26 1.18 -28.16
C ASP A 58 29.80 -0.25 -27.98
N CYS A 59 29.52 -1.15 -28.94
CA CYS A 59 30.05 -2.53 -28.91
C CYS A 59 31.57 -2.64 -29.16
N GLY A 60 32.27 -1.53 -29.45
CA GLY A 60 33.72 -1.50 -29.61
C GLY A 60 34.24 -2.57 -30.58
N THR A 61 35.10 -3.47 -30.07
CA THR A 61 35.70 -4.58 -30.85
C THR A 61 34.97 -5.92 -30.68
N LEU A 62 33.90 -5.97 -29.88
CA LEU A 62 33.17 -7.21 -29.62
C LEU A 62 32.25 -7.57 -30.78
N ASP A 63 32.03 -8.88 -30.93
CA ASP A 63 31.02 -9.42 -31.82
C ASP A 63 29.63 -8.87 -31.42
N LYS A 64 28.83 -8.48 -32.42
CA LYS A 64 27.47 -7.94 -32.23
C LYS A 64 26.60 -8.89 -31.40
N GLN A 65 26.80 -10.20 -31.56
CA GLN A 65 26.03 -11.19 -30.82
C GLN A 65 26.39 -11.18 -29.32
N ALA A 66 27.69 -11.16 -28.99
CA ALA A 66 28.14 -11.11 -27.60
C ALA A 66 27.73 -9.79 -26.92
N CYS A 67 27.69 -8.69 -27.67
CA CYS A 67 27.26 -7.38 -27.19
C CYS A 67 25.76 -7.35 -26.84
N ASN A 68 24.91 -7.86 -27.74
CA ASN A 68 23.46 -7.98 -27.48
C ASN A 68 23.16 -8.92 -26.30
N ASP A 69 23.88 -10.04 -26.21
CA ASP A 69 23.72 -11.00 -25.11
C ASP A 69 24.12 -10.37 -23.76
N ALA A 70 25.20 -9.58 -23.75
CA ALA A 70 25.67 -8.88 -22.56
C ALA A 70 24.71 -7.78 -22.09
N GLU A 71 24.16 -6.98 -23.01
CA GLU A 71 23.15 -5.97 -22.67
C GLU A 71 21.90 -6.61 -22.07
N ASN A 72 21.34 -7.62 -22.74
CA ASN A 72 20.14 -8.30 -22.28
C ASN A 72 20.36 -9.00 -20.93
N ALA A 73 21.52 -9.64 -20.74
CA ALA A 73 21.90 -10.21 -19.44
C ALA A 73 22.06 -9.14 -18.37
N GLY A 74 22.68 -8.00 -18.70
CA GLY A 74 22.85 -6.85 -17.80
C GLY A 74 21.51 -6.28 -17.35
N THR A 75 20.56 -6.11 -18.26
CA THR A 75 19.19 -5.68 -17.94
C THR A 75 18.46 -6.70 -17.09
N ALA A 76 18.54 -7.99 -17.41
CA ALA A 76 17.91 -9.04 -16.62
C ALA A 76 18.44 -9.07 -15.18
N ILE A 77 19.75 -8.95 -15.00
CA ILE A 77 20.39 -8.88 -13.68
C ILE A 77 19.98 -7.60 -12.96
N GLY A 78 20.03 -6.45 -13.64
CA GLY A 78 19.65 -5.15 -13.08
C GLY A 78 18.20 -5.16 -12.59
N VAL A 79 17.27 -5.59 -13.44
CA VAL A 79 15.84 -5.72 -13.11
C VAL A 79 15.63 -6.72 -11.98
N GLY A 80 16.33 -7.86 -11.99
CA GLY A 80 16.26 -8.86 -10.93
C GLY A 80 16.69 -8.30 -9.56
N LEU A 81 17.79 -7.56 -9.50
CA LEU A 81 18.26 -6.91 -8.27
C LEU A 81 17.27 -5.85 -7.76
N ILE A 82 16.69 -5.05 -8.66
CA ILE A 82 15.66 -4.07 -8.31
C ILE A 82 14.45 -4.77 -7.68
N ILE A 83 13.96 -5.86 -8.26
CA ILE A 83 12.80 -6.60 -7.75
C ILE A 83 13.09 -7.22 -6.38
N VAL A 84 14.27 -7.82 -6.19
CA VAL A 84 14.63 -8.42 -4.89
C VAL A 84 14.71 -7.34 -3.81
N LEU A 85 15.40 -6.23 -4.10
CA LEU A 85 15.51 -5.10 -3.18
C LEU A 85 14.12 -4.51 -2.86
N TRP A 86 13.26 -4.38 -3.88
CA TRP A 86 11.88 -3.92 -3.72
C TRP A 86 11.08 -4.85 -2.81
N ALA A 87 11.15 -6.17 -3.02
CA ALA A 87 10.46 -7.16 -2.20
C ALA A 87 10.89 -7.10 -0.72
N VAL A 88 12.18 -6.89 -0.44
CA VAL A 88 12.68 -6.73 0.93
C VAL A 88 12.09 -5.50 1.60
N VAL A 89 12.04 -4.37 0.90
CA VAL A 89 11.42 -3.13 1.39
C VAL A 89 9.93 -3.35 1.69
N ASP A 90 9.20 -3.98 0.76
CA ASP A 90 7.79 -4.34 0.93
C ASP A 90 7.54 -5.22 2.16
N VAL A 91 8.41 -6.21 2.39
CA VAL A 91 8.35 -7.10 3.57
C VAL A 91 8.56 -6.30 4.87
N ILE A 92 9.55 -5.42 4.91
CA ILE A 92 9.83 -4.58 6.10
C ILE A 92 8.64 -3.66 6.40
N LEU A 93 8.09 -2.99 5.37
CA LEU A 93 6.90 -2.14 5.50
C LEU A 93 5.67 -2.94 5.94
N GLY A 94 5.47 -4.14 5.37
CA GLY A 94 4.39 -5.05 5.71
C GLY A 94 4.45 -5.56 7.15
N ILE A 95 5.64 -5.95 7.63
CA ILE A 95 5.85 -6.42 9.01
C ILE A 95 5.69 -5.27 10.00
N THR A 96 6.32 -4.12 9.75
CA THR A 96 6.19 -2.92 10.60
C THR A 96 4.72 -2.52 10.73
N TYR A 97 3.96 -2.60 9.65
CA TYR A 97 2.51 -2.40 9.67
C TYR A 97 1.77 -3.46 10.47
N ALA A 98 2.08 -4.75 10.29
CA ALA A 98 1.43 -5.82 11.03
C ALA A 98 1.58 -5.61 12.54
N VAL A 99 2.77 -5.21 12.98
CA VAL A 99 3.07 -4.85 14.38
C VAL A 99 2.26 -3.61 14.79
N TYR A 100 2.31 -2.52 14.03
CA TYR A 100 1.59 -1.28 14.37
C TYR A 100 0.07 -1.47 14.40
N ARG A 101 -0.46 -2.31 13.50
CA ARG A 101 -1.87 -2.69 13.44
C ARG A 101 -2.26 -3.56 14.62
N LEU A 102 -1.41 -4.51 15.01
CA LEU A 102 -1.69 -5.41 16.14
C LEU A 102 -1.62 -4.65 17.47
N ALA A 103 -0.63 -3.77 17.65
CA ALA A 103 -0.47 -2.93 18.83
C ALA A 103 -1.58 -1.87 19.00
N ARG A 104 -2.30 -1.53 17.92
CA ARG A 104 -3.46 -0.63 17.95
C ARG A 104 -4.81 -1.36 17.94
N ARG A 105 -4.84 -2.68 18.13
CA ARG A 105 -6.10 -3.40 18.39
C ARG A 105 -6.52 -3.09 19.84
N PRO A 106 -7.65 -2.39 20.06
CA PRO A 106 -8.19 -2.19 21.39
C PRO A 106 -8.68 -3.51 22.01
#